data_AF-A0A7X7IP84-F1
#
_entry.id   AF-A0A7X7IP84-F1
#
_cell.length_a   1.000
_cell.length_b   1.000
_cell.length_c   1.000
_cell.angle_alpha   90.00
_cell.angle_beta   90.00
_cell.angle_gamma   90.00
#
_symmetry.space_group_name_H-M   'P 1'
#
loop_
_entity.id
_entity.type
_entity.pdbx_description
1 polymer ?
#
loop_
_entity_poly.entity_id
_entity_poly.type
_entity_poly.pdbx_seq_one_letter_code
_entity_poly.pdbx_strand_id
1 'polypeptide(L)'
;YCLPFYEKHSAQTRAAGKPYAAHLDGRTKALRELIARSGFDVIESLSLPEIGGDLTLGEARAAFPGQVIIPNLPANWCLRGDGEIAASVRALLAEAGDELPFMLSVSEDIPMTEWKRVLPVVARAWAK
;
A
#
# COMPACT_ATOMS: atom_id res chain seq x y z
N TYR A 1 -11.54 10.73 -17.10
CA TYR A 1 -11.30 9.82 -18.22
C TYR A 1 -11.30 8.36 -17.77
N CYS A 2 -10.44 7.93 -16.83
CA CYS A 2 -10.32 6.51 -16.44
C CYS A 2 -11.46 5.96 -15.56
N LEU A 3 -12.14 6.81 -14.79
CA LEU A 3 -13.13 6.36 -13.79
C LEU A 3 -14.24 5.43 -14.37
N PRO A 4 -14.91 5.75 -15.51
CA PRO A 4 -15.92 4.86 -16.07
C PRO A 4 -15.38 3.48 -16.49
N PHE A 5 -14.10 3.41 -16.89
CA PHE A 5 -13.44 2.13 -17.18
C PHE A 5 -13.30 1.31 -15.89
N TYR A 6 -12.85 1.92 -14.79
CA TYR A 6 -12.72 1.24 -13.51
C TYR A 6 -14.07 0.79 -12.93
N GLU A 7 -15.10 1.64 -12.98
CA GLU A 7 -16.46 1.30 -12.52
C GLU A 7 -17.03 0.09 -13.28
N LYS A 8 -16.86 0.05 -14.61
CA LYS A 8 -17.29 -1.09 -15.44
C LYS A 8 -16.61 -2.40 -15.02
N HIS A 9 -15.28 -2.38 -14.86
CA HIS A 9 -14.53 -3.60 -14.51
C HIS A 9 -14.78 -4.02 -13.06
N SER A 10 -14.96 -3.07 -12.15
CA SER A 10 -15.38 -3.34 -10.77
C SER A 10 -16.71 -4.08 -10.71
N ALA A 11 -17.69 -3.71 -11.54
CA ALA A 11 -18.95 -4.43 -11.62
C ALA A 11 -18.76 -5.88 -12.11
N GLN A 12 -17.87 -6.09 -13.10
CA GLN A 12 -17.59 -7.42 -13.66
C GLN A 12 -16.85 -8.33 -12.67
N THR A 13 -15.83 -7.82 -11.98
CA THR A 13 -15.08 -8.59 -10.97
C THR A 13 -15.96 -8.93 -9.78
N ARG A 14 -16.80 -8.00 -9.34
CA ARG A 14 -17.79 -8.23 -8.27
C ARG A 14 -18.81 -9.30 -8.65
N ALA A 15 -19.34 -9.25 -9.87
CA ALA A 15 -20.24 -10.30 -10.38
C ALA A 15 -19.56 -11.68 -10.44
N ALA A 16 -18.24 -11.72 -10.62
CA ALA A 16 -17.44 -12.93 -10.60
C ALA A 16 -16.94 -13.34 -9.20
N GLY A 17 -17.29 -12.58 -8.14
CA GLY A 17 -16.83 -12.85 -6.77
C GLY A 17 -15.32 -12.68 -6.57
N LYS A 18 -14.66 -11.83 -7.37
CA LYS A 18 -13.21 -11.59 -7.31
C LYS A 18 -12.90 -10.16 -6.84
N PRO A 19 -11.88 -9.97 -6.00
CA PRO A 19 -11.44 -8.63 -5.60
C PRO A 19 -10.83 -7.89 -6.80
N TYR A 20 -11.07 -6.59 -6.88
CA TYR A 20 -10.46 -5.71 -7.86
C TYR A 20 -9.40 -4.82 -7.21
N ALA A 21 -8.14 -5.09 -7.53
CA ALA A 21 -7.00 -4.30 -7.08
C ALA A 21 -6.53 -3.34 -8.17
N ALA A 22 -6.14 -2.13 -7.77
CA ALA A 22 -5.45 -1.19 -8.64
C ALA A 22 -4.15 -0.72 -8.00
N HIS A 23 -3.07 -0.79 -8.77
CA HIS A 23 -1.77 -0.23 -8.42
C HIS A 23 -1.83 1.30 -8.56
N LEU A 24 -1.65 2.03 -7.46
CA LEU A 24 -1.72 3.48 -7.40
C LEU A 24 -0.54 4.05 -6.61
N ASP A 25 0.52 4.44 -7.32
CA ASP A 25 1.72 5.04 -6.77
C ASP A 25 1.76 6.58 -6.95
N GLY A 26 2.73 7.22 -6.31
CA GLY A 26 2.93 8.67 -6.34
C GLY A 26 1.93 9.46 -5.51
N ARG A 27 1.58 10.65 -6.00
CA ARG A 27 0.72 11.61 -5.30
C ARG A 27 -0.74 11.48 -5.74
N THR A 28 -1.55 10.88 -4.89
CA THR A 28 -2.94 10.50 -5.19
C THR A 28 -3.98 11.34 -4.45
N LYS A 29 -3.59 12.21 -3.52
CA LYS A 29 -4.52 13.02 -2.70
C LYS A 29 -5.49 13.87 -3.52
N ALA A 30 -5.04 14.38 -4.66
CA ALA A 30 -5.88 15.18 -5.58
C ALA A 30 -6.97 14.35 -6.27
N LEU A 31 -6.78 13.04 -6.38
CA LEU A 31 -7.69 12.10 -7.05
C LEU A 31 -8.51 11.26 -6.06
N ARG A 32 -8.35 11.46 -4.75
CA ARG A 32 -8.93 10.59 -3.71
C ARG A 32 -10.45 10.38 -3.86
N GLU A 33 -11.20 11.43 -4.20
CA GLU A 33 -12.66 11.31 -4.37
C GLU A 33 -13.03 10.43 -5.58
N LEU A 34 -12.21 10.42 -6.62
CA LEU A 34 -12.39 9.55 -7.79
C LEU A 34 -11.95 8.12 -7.49
N ILE A 35 -10.86 7.95 -6.73
CA ILE A 35 -10.37 6.64 -6.30
C ILE A 35 -11.39 5.96 -5.38
N ALA A 36 -11.97 6.69 -4.42
CA ALA A 36 -13.03 6.17 -3.55
C ALA A 36 -14.26 5.68 -4.34
N ARG A 37 -14.58 6.34 -5.46
CA ARG A 37 -15.71 5.99 -6.34
C ARG A 37 -15.40 4.89 -7.36
N SER A 38 -14.14 4.54 -7.56
CA SER A 38 -13.71 3.61 -8.61
C SER A 38 -14.23 2.18 -8.44
N GLY A 39 -14.64 1.81 -7.22
CA GLY A 39 -15.07 0.47 -6.88
C GLY A 39 -13.93 -0.54 -6.73
N PHE A 40 -12.68 -0.10 -6.59
CA PHE A 40 -11.58 -0.99 -6.20
C PHE A 40 -11.82 -1.54 -4.80
N ASP A 41 -11.59 -2.83 -4.62
CA ASP A 41 -11.60 -3.46 -3.29
C ASP A 41 -10.22 -3.31 -2.61
N VAL A 42 -9.16 -3.16 -3.40
CA VAL A 42 -7.77 -3.00 -2.94
C VAL A 42 -7.07 -1.86 -3.67
N ILE A 43 -6.44 -0.96 -2.91
CA ILE A 43 -5.49 0.03 -3.40
C ILE A 43 -4.09 -0.50 -3.13
N GLU A 44 -3.40 -0.90 -4.18
CA GLU A 44 -2.11 -1.57 -4.13
C GLU A 44 -0.96 -0.59 -4.43
N SER A 45 0.18 -0.83 -3.78
CA SER A 45 1.39 -0.03 -3.90
C SER A 45 1.20 1.47 -3.61
N LEU A 46 0.32 1.82 -2.67
CA LEU A 46 0.13 3.22 -2.28
C LEU A 46 1.45 3.82 -1.77
N SER A 47 1.91 4.88 -2.42
CA SER A 47 3.06 5.64 -1.94
C SER A 47 2.69 6.42 -0.68
N LEU A 48 3.30 6.07 0.44
CA LEU A 48 3.21 6.86 1.67
C LEU A 48 4.22 8.02 1.64
N PRO A 49 4.15 9.01 2.55
CA PRO A 49 4.95 10.23 2.47
C PRO A 49 6.46 9.98 2.48
N GLU A 50 6.89 8.90 3.13
CA GLU A 50 8.27 8.46 3.21
C GLU A 50 8.93 8.17 1.84
N ILE A 51 8.13 7.86 0.83
CA ILE A 51 8.56 7.61 -0.55
C ILE A 51 7.94 8.58 -1.56
N GLY A 52 7.56 9.77 -1.11
CA GLY A 52 7.12 10.86 -1.99
C GLY A 52 5.61 10.93 -2.27
N GLY A 53 4.82 10.07 -1.61
CA GLY A 53 3.37 10.18 -1.58
C GLY A 53 2.86 11.40 -0.81
N ASP A 54 1.57 11.69 -0.92
CA ASP A 54 0.93 12.85 -0.30
C ASP A 54 -0.26 12.51 0.61
N LEU A 55 -0.43 11.23 0.94
CA LEU A 55 -1.39 10.72 1.93
C LEU A 55 -0.65 9.89 3.00
N THR A 56 -0.92 10.14 4.28
CA THR A 56 -0.58 9.17 5.34
C THR A 56 -1.46 7.93 5.24
N LEU A 57 -1.11 6.84 5.93
CA LEU A 57 -1.97 5.64 5.96
C LEU A 57 -3.32 5.97 6.60
N GLY A 58 -3.32 6.74 7.69
CA GLY A 58 -4.56 7.25 8.30
C GLY A 58 -5.43 8.11 7.37
N GLU A 59 -4.82 9.06 6.65
CA GLU A 59 -5.55 9.89 5.66
C GLU A 59 -6.13 9.05 4.52
N ALA A 60 -5.35 8.07 4.03
CA ALA A 60 -5.79 7.18 2.98
C ALA A 60 -6.97 6.30 3.43
N ARG A 61 -6.93 5.74 4.64
CA ARG A 61 -8.06 4.97 5.20
C ARG A 61 -9.32 5.81 5.37
N ALA A 62 -9.18 7.06 5.80
CA ALA A 62 -10.30 7.98 5.90
C ALA A 62 -10.90 8.33 4.52
N ALA A 63 -10.05 8.46 3.49
CA ALA A 63 -10.48 8.75 2.13
C ALA A 63 -11.09 7.53 1.42
N PHE A 64 -10.67 6.31 1.78
CA PHE A 64 -11.01 5.06 1.10
C PHE A 64 -11.68 4.05 2.05
N PRO A 65 -12.82 4.39 2.68
CA PRO A 65 -13.41 3.59 3.72
C PRO A 65 -13.83 2.20 3.19
N GLY A 66 -13.34 1.15 3.86
CA GLY A 66 -13.61 -0.24 3.51
C GLY A 66 -12.77 -0.81 2.36
N GLN A 67 -11.96 0.02 1.69
CA GLN A 67 -10.98 -0.45 0.71
C GLN A 67 -9.71 -0.89 1.44
N VAL A 68 -9.17 -2.05 1.07
CA VAL A 68 -7.89 -2.52 1.64
C VAL A 68 -6.75 -1.70 1.04
N ILE A 69 -5.84 -1.23 1.89
CA ILE A 69 -4.65 -0.49 1.44
C ILE A 69 -3.44 -1.38 1.63
N ILE A 70 -2.68 -1.56 0.55
CA ILE A 70 -1.39 -2.24 0.54
C ILE A 70 -0.34 -1.18 0.17
N PRO A 71 0.34 -0.58 1.16
CA PRO A 71 1.40 0.38 0.86
C PRO A 71 2.59 -0.30 0.19
N ASN A 72 3.34 0.49 -0.57
CA ASN A 72 4.63 0.06 -1.07
C ASN A 72 5.68 0.03 0.05
N LEU A 73 6.50 -1.02 0.08
CA LEU A 73 7.70 -1.13 0.90
C LEU A 73 8.69 -0.07 0.43
N PRO A 74 9.11 0.86 1.31
CA PRO A 74 10.06 1.89 0.90
C PRO A 74 11.42 1.31 0.49
N ALA A 75 11.76 1.35 -0.81
CA ALA A 75 13.03 0.84 -1.30
C ALA A 75 14.26 1.54 -0.66
N ASN A 76 14.10 2.82 -0.27
CA ASN A 76 15.13 3.59 0.44
C ASN A 76 15.43 3.05 1.86
N TRP A 77 14.65 2.12 2.41
CA TRP A 77 15.00 1.42 3.64
C TRP A 77 16.27 0.58 3.49
N CYS A 78 16.68 0.25 2.26
CA CYS A 78 17.98 -0.38 2.02
C CYS A 78 19.17 0.47 2.50
N LEU A 79 18.99 1.78 2.68
CA LEU A 79 20.01 2.68 3.21
C LEU A 79 20.06 2.72 4.74
N ARG A 80 19.14 2.03 5.43
CA ARG A 80 18.99 2.04 6.89
C ARG A 80 19.60 0.83 7.56
N GLY A 81 19.87 0.98 8.85
CA GLY A 81 20.25 -0.15 9.71
C GLY A 81 19.07 -1.09 9.99
N ASP A 82 19.34 -2.38 10.18
CA ASP A 82 18.31 -3.41 10.38
C ASP A 82 17.34 -3.08 11.55
N GLY A 83 17.86 -2.50 12.63
CA GLY A 83 17.05 -2.09 13.78
C GLY A 83 16.05 -0.98 13.45
N GLU A 84 16.43 -0.03 12.59
CA GLU A 84 15.57 1.05 12.13
C GLU A 84 14.49 0.52 11.20
N ILE A 85 14.84 -0.36 10.25
CA ILE A 85 13.88 -1.03 9.37
C ILE A 85 12.82 -1.77 10.21
N ALA A 86 13.27 -2.56 11.19
CA ALA A 86 12.37 -3.32 12.05
C ALA A 86 11.47 -2.40 12.90
N ALA A 87 11.98 -1.26 13.36
CA ALA A 87 11.18 -0.27 14.08
C ALA A 87 10.14 0.39 13.18
N SER A 88 10.50 0.77 11.95
CA SER A 88 9.57 1.33 10.95
C SER A 88 8.46 0.35 10.60
N VAL A 89 8.77 -0.93 10.40
CA VAL A 89 7.76 -1.99 10.18
C VAL A 89 6.79 -2.08 11.34
N ARG A 90 7.29 -2.14 12.60
CA ARG A 90 6.43 -2.21 13.78
C ARG A 90 5.56 -0.97 13.95
N ALA A 91 6.10 0.21 13.68
CA ALA A 91 5.34 1.47 13.73
C ALA A 91 4.21 1.46 12.69
N LEU A 92 4.48 1.01 11.47
CA LEU A 92 3.48 0.90 10.41
C LEU A 92 2.39 -0.13 10.75
N LEU A 93 2.76 -1.28 11.31
CA LEU A 93 1.80 -2.29 11.78
C LEU A 93 0.92 -1.75 12.92
N ALA A 94 1.50 -0.98 13.85
CA ALA A 94 0.76 -0.34 14.92
C ALA A 94 -0.22 0.72 14.39
N GLU A 95 0.18 1.53 13.40
CA GLU A 95 -0.71 2.49 12.73
C GLU A 95 -1.83 1.78 11.94
N ALA A 96 -1.51 0.65 11.29
CA ALA A 96 -2.48 -0.14 10.55
C ALA A 96 -3.54 -0.80 11.45
N GLY A 97 -3.19 -1.20 12.67
CA GLY A 97 -4.13 -1.93 13.53
C GLY A 97 -4.72 -3.18 12.86
N ASP A 98 -5.87 -3.64 13.36
CA ASP A 98 -6.44 -4.94 12.99
C ASP A 98 -7.85 -4.84 12.35
N GLU A 99 -8.35 -3.64 12.03
CA GLU A 99 -9.71 -3.44 11.49
C GLU A 99 -9.90 -3.97 10.06
N LEU A 100 -8.86 -3.88 9.23
CA LEU A 100 -8.84 -4.35 7.85
C LEU A 100 -7.56 -5.15 7.60
N PRO A 101 -7.59 -6.11 6.66
CA PRO A 101 -6.38 -6.78 6.20
C PRO A 101 -5.29 -5.77 5.81
N PHE A 102 -4.04 -6.05 6.17
CA PHE A 102 -2.92 -5.16 5.89
C PHE A 102 -1.72 -5.94 5.39
N MET A 103 -1.10 -5.44 4.32
CA MET A 103 0.05 -6.03 3.66
C MET A 103 1.01 -4.92 3.21
N LEU A 104 2.29 -5.24 3.08
CA LEU A 104 3.26 -4.43 2.34
C LEU A 104 3.56 -5.10 1.00
N SER A 105 3.64 -4.30 -0.06
CA SER A 105 4.04 -4.75 -1.40
C SER A 105 5.48 -4.37 -1.68
N VAL A 106 6.22 -5.20 -2.41
CA VAL A 106 7.52 -4.81 -2.99
C VAL A 106 7.27 -4.49 -4.45
N SER A 107 7.09 -3.21 -4.77
CA SER A 107 6.83 -2.77 -6.15
C SER A 107 7.98 -2.00 -6.79
N GLU A 108 8.94 -1.55 -5.98
CA GLU A 108 10.13 -0.83 -6.43
C GLU A 108 11.38 -1.72 -6.35
N ASP A 109 12.37 -1.39 -7.17
CA ASP A 109 13.63 -2.11 -7.21
C ASP A 109 14.44 -1.87 -5.93
N ILE A 110 14.55 -2.92 -5.10
CA ILE A 110 15.54 -2.97 -4.04
C ILE A 110 16.88 -3.35 -4.70
N PRO A 111 17.99 -2.64 -4.40
CA PRO A 111 19.29 -2.95 -4.97
C PRO A 111 19.65 -4.44 -4.83
N MET A 112 20.24 -5.01 -5.88
CA MET A 112 20.59 -6.44 -5.95
C MET A 112 21.53 -6.90 -4.82
N THR A 113 22.27 -5.97 -4.24
CA THR A 113 23.16 -6.20 -3.08
C THR A 113 22.43 -6.22 -1.74
N GLU A 114 21.22 -5.65 -1.66
CA GLU A 114 20.54 -5.36 -0.40
C GLU A 114 19.28 -6.21 -0.14
N TRP A 115 18.57 -6.68 -1.19
CA TRP A 115 17.29 -7.36 -1.00
C TRP A 115 17.36 -8.58 -0.07
N LYS A 116 18.47 -9.33 -0.12
CA LYS A 116 18.72 -10.50 0.76
C LYS A 116 18.89 -10.12 2.23
N ARG A 117 19.22 -8.87 2.53
CA ARG A 117 19.26 -8.32 3.90
C ARG A 117 17.90 -7.74 4.28
N VAL A 118 17.36 -6.85 3.45
CA VAL A 118 16.17 -6.06 3.75
C VAL A 118 14.92 -6.93 3.89
N LEU A 119 14.63 -7.81 2.92
CA LEU A 119 13.38 -8.58 2.93
C LEU A 119 13.28 -9.50 4.15
N PRO A 120 14.33 -10.23 4.58
CA PRO A 120 14.27 -11.00 5.82
C PRO A 120 14.11 -10.16 7.08
N VAL A 121 14.70 -8.95 7.15
CA VAL A 121 14.50 -8.04 8.29
C VAL A 121 13.04 -7.61 8.38
N VAL A 122 12.45 -7.19 7.25
CA VAL A 122 11.02 -6.83 7.17
C VAL A 122 10.14 -8.01 7.58
N ALA A 123 10.36 -9.19 6.99
CA ALA A 123 9.56 -10.38 7.29
C ALA A 123 9.64 -10.80 8.77
N ARG A 124 10.83 -10.75 9.39
CA ARG A 124 10.98 -11.03 10.83
C ARG A 124 10.31 -10.00 11.72
N ALA A 125 10.33 -8.73 11.33
CA ALA A 125 9.62 -7.68 12.07
C ALA A 125 8.09 -7.77 11.88
N TRP A 126 7.64 -8.41 10.80
CA TRP A 126 6.23 -8.64 10.48
C TRP A 126 5.63 -9.85 11.21
N ALA A 127 6.44 -10.89 11.45
CA ALA A 127 6.05 -12.03 12.25
C ALA A 127 5.91 -11.61 13.72
N LYS A 128 4.69 -11.74 14.27
CA LYS A 128 4.42 -11.55 15.70
C LYS A 128 5.14 -12.60 16.54
#